data_AF-A0A938NYK9-F1
#
_entry.id   AF-A0A938NYK9-F1
#
_cell.length_a   1.000
_cell.length_b   1.000
_cell.length_c   1.000
_cell.angle_alpha   90.00
_cell.angle_beta   90.00
_cell.angle_gamma   90.00
#
_symmetry.space_group_name_H-M   'P 1'
#
loop_
_entity.id
_entity.type
_entity.pdbx_description
1 polymer ?
#
loop_
_entity_poly.entity_id
_entity_poly.type
_entity_poly.pdbx_seq_one_letter_code
_entity_poly.pdbx_strand_id
1 'polypeptide(L)'
;MVSEERLPRGLSEQERDLLLWILPADRPGYLPYRNLVEGWQIVARGRRGEGNYILAAPRVQADNESPLPQLLAYGVVETSVGDISVSIRERLGNQLEYEVVSMKGEGLPQVYQEMRRWTLSSWSPGQPCPSCGSSLREVVMMTEACLRLVLALCVRDRRLWVYDDATGINHPIPVTNFYNELMLHKKVREPAVALDWKRLFLDLPSFSDGDLTRAFETYNRLRTKIVLDRPIVVSEERKPFWVKRFLKFFSSTQIRTL
;
A
#
# COMPACT_ATOMS: atom_id res chain seq x y z
N MET A 1 -17.22 12.50 31.32
CA MET A 1 -16.74 11.30 32.02
C MET A 1 -16.68 10.19 30.98
N VAL A 2 -15.48 9.81 30.54
CA VAL A 2 -15.31 8.67 29.61
C VAL A 2 -15.58 7.42 30.44
N SER A 3 -16.65 6.69 30.12
CA SER A 3 -16.89 5.37 30.71
C SER A 3 -15.65 4.51 30.47
N GLU A 4 -15.06 3.96 31.54
CA GLU A 4 -14.00 2.97 31.38
C GLU A 4 -14.55 1.79 30.56
N GLU A 5 -13.96 1.60 29.39
CA GLU A 5 -14.32 0.54 28.48
C GLU A 5 -13.85 -0.80 29.05
N ARG A 6 -14.79 -1.69 29.39
CA ARG A 6 -14.45 -3.02 29.92
C ARG A 6 -13.93 -3.91 28.80
N LEU A 7 -12.68 -4.36 28.95
CA LEU A 7 -12.02 -5.33 28.08
C LEU A 7 -11.82 -6.66 28.84
N PRO A 8 -11.92 -7.83 28.16
CA PRO A 8 -12.18 -7.99 26.74
C PRO A 8 -13.65 -7.77 26.36
N ARG A 9 -13.92 -7.36 25.11
CA ARG A 9 -15.27 -7.26 24.55
C ARG A 9 -15.35 -7.71 23.10
N GLY A 10 -16.55 -8.02 22.62
CA GLY A 10 -16.79 -8.19 21.18
C GLY A 10 -16.70 -6.87 20.42
N LEU A 11 -16.47 -6.97 19.12
CA LEU A 11 -16.71 -5.86 18.18
C LEU A 11 -18.19 -5.48 18.22
N SER A 12 -18.46 -4.18 18.26
CA SER A 12 -19.79 -3.63 17.94
C SER A 12 -20.16 -3.96 16.50
N GLU A 13 -21.46 -3.86 16.16
CA GLU A 13 -21.93 -4.07 14.80
C GLU A 13 -21.25 -3.11 13.81
N GLN A 14 -21.06 -1.86 14.23
CA GLN A 14 -20.43 -0.82 13.41
C GLN A 14 -18.94 -1.07 13.18
N GLU A 15 -18.18 -1.44 14.23
CA GLU A 15 -16.77 -1.81 14.05
C GLU A 15 -16.64 -3.03 13.13
N ARG A 16 -17.51 -4.02 13.30
CA ARG A 16 -17.54 -5.21 12.46
C ARG A 16 -17.83 -4.87 10.99
N ASP A 17 -18.83 -4.02 10.71
CA ASP A 17 -19.13 -3.55 9.34
C ASP A 17 -17.90 -2.89 8.71
N LEU A 18 -17.28 -1.94 9.40
CA LEU A 18 -16.14 -1.20 8.89
C LEU A 18 -14.93 -2.11 8.61
N LEU A 19 -14.61 -3.03 9.53
CA LEU A 19 -13.48 -3.94 9.38
C LEU A 19 -13.71 -4.95 8.26
N LEU A 20 -14.91 -5.53 8.16
CA LEU A 20 -15.23 -6.49 7.10
C LEU A 20 -15.37 -5.82 5.73
N TRP A 21 -15.74 -4.54 5.69
CA TRP A 21 -15.79 -3.76 4.45
C TRP A 21 -14.41 -3.54 3.83
N ILE A 22 -13.38 -3.23 4.64
CA ILE A 22 -12.01 -3.09 4.14
C ILE A 22 -11.30 -4.44 3.91
N LEU A 23 -11.95 -5.56 4.19
CA LEU A 23 -11.45 -6.92 3.97
C LEU A 23 -12.36 -7.67 2.98
N PRO A 24 -12.40 -7.30 1.69
CA PRO A 24 -13.38 -7.83 0.73
C PRO A 24 -13.39 -9.37 0.64
N ALA A 25 -14.59 -9.96 0.64
CA ALA A 25 -14.78 -11.40 0.69
C ALA A 25 -14.46 -12.12 -0.65
N ASP A 26 -14.49 -11.38 -1.76
CA ASP A 26 -14.14 -11.86 -3.11
C ASP A 26 -12.62 -11.95 -3.35
N ARG A 27 -11.80 -11.59 -2.35
CA ARG A 27 -10.34 -11.56 -2.44
C ARG A 27 -9.72 -12.60 -1.51
N PRO A 28 -9.07 -13.65 -2.04
CA PRO A 28 -8.63 -14.79 -1.24
C PRO A 28 -7.62 -14.41 -0.14
N GLY A 29 -6.76 -13.42 -0.40
CA GLY A 29 -5.77 -12.95 0.58
C GLY A 29 -6.36 -12.31 1.83
N TYR A 30 -7.57 -11.75 1.76
CA TYR A 30 -8.24 -11.15 2.93
C TYR A 30 -9.06 -12.17 3.75
N LEU A 31 -9.38 -13.35 3.19
CA LEU A 31 -10.20 -14.37 3.88
C LEU A 31 -9.64 -14.79 5.25
N PRO A 32 -8.33 -15.06 5.43
CA PRO A 32 -7.80 -15.39 6.75
C PRO A 32 -8.10 -14.29 7.77
N TYR A 33 -7.92 -13.02 7.39
CA TYR A 33 -8.16 -11.88 8.27
C TYR A 33 -9.64 -11.68 8.61
N ARG A 34 -10.54 -11.90 7.64
CA ARG A 34 -11.99 -11.89 7.89
C ARG A 34 -12.38 -12.90 8.97
N ASN A 35 -11.88 -14.13 8.86
CA ASN A 35 -12.16 -15.19 9.84
C ASN A 35 -11.66 -14.80 11.25
N LEU A 36 -10.52 -14.11 11.35
CA LEU A 36 -10.03 -13.59 12.63
C LEU A 36 -10.96 -12.50 13.17
N VAL A 37 -11.34 -11.51 12.35
CA VAL A 37 -12.27 -10.42 12.75
C VAL A 37 -13.61 -10.98 13.24
N GLU A 38 -14.13 -12.03 12.62
CA GLU A 38 -15.40 -12.64 13.01
C GLU A 38 -15.32 -13.44 14.33
N GLY A 39 -14.19 -14.08 14.60
CA GLY A 39 -13.99 -14.97 15.76
C GLY A 39 -13.27 -14.37 16.96
N TRP A 40 -12.60 -13.23 16.81
CA TRP A 40 -11.77 -12.62 17.86
C TRP A 40 -12.48 -11.53 18.65
N GLN A 41 -11.90 -11.18 19.80
CA GLN A 41 -12.39 -10.15 20.71
C GLN A 41 -11.36 -9.05 20.85
N ILE A 42 -11.82 -7.84 21.16
CA ILE A 42 -10.94 -6.76 21.56
C ILE A 42 -10.42 -7.08 22.95
N VAL A 43 -9.11 -7.29 23.06
CA VAL A 43 -8.44 -7.69 24.30
C VAL A 43 -7.67 -6.53 24.95
N ALA A 44 -7.27 -5.53 24.17
CA ALA A 44 -6.55 -4.36 24.65
C ALA A 44 -6.75 -3.16 23.73
N ARG A 45 -6.40 -1.98 24.26
CA ARG A 45 -6.11 -0.79 23.44
C ARG A 45 -4.71 -0.94 22.86
N GLY A 46 -4.54 -0.48 21.63
CA GLY A 46 -3.23 -0.34 21.00
C GLY A 46 -2.52 0.95 21.47
N ARG A 47 -1.36 1.21 20.88
CA ARG A 47 -0.44 2.28 21.33
C ARG A 47 -0.67 3.63 20.67
N ARG A 48 -1.57 3.73 19.69
CA ARG A 48 -1.76 4.93 18.87
C ARG A 48 -2.85 5.89 19.38
N GLY A 49 -3.45 5.57 20.53
CA GLY A 49 -4.46 6.42 21.18
C GLY A 49 -5.87 5.85 21.06
N GLU A 50 -6.86 6.72 21.19
CA GLU A 50 -8.26 6.32 21.07
C GLU A 50 -8.58 5.79 19.68
N GLY A 51 -9.48 4.80 19.61
CA GLY A 51 -9.86 4.13 18.35
C GLY A 51 -8.87 3.09 17.84
N ASN A 52 -7.70 2.92 18.49
CA ASN A 52 -6.73 1.87 18.17
C ASN A 52 -6.85 0.69 19.13
N TYR A 53 -7.07 -0.50 18.58
CA TYR A 53 -7.45 -1.70 19.34
C TYR A 53 -6.71 -2.94 18.85
N ILE A 54 -6.59 -3.92 19.76
CA ILE A 54 -6.00 -5.23 19.49
C ILE A 54 -7.09 -6.29 19.57
N LEU A 55 -7.28 -7.01 18.47
CA LEU A 55 -8.09 -8.23 18.40
C LEU A 55 -7.21 -9.45 18.65
N ALA A 56 -7.69 -10.37 19.47
CA ALA A 56 -7.07 -11.68 19.66
C ALA A 56 -8.12 -12.73 20.02
N ALA A 57 -7.72 -14.01 19.97
CA ALA A 57 -8.55 -15.09 20.45
C ALA A 57 -8.88 -14.91 21.95
N PRO A 58 -10.02 -15.44 22.44
CA PRO A 58 -10.37 -15.37 23.86
C PRO A 58 -9.23 -15.85 24.76
N ARG A 59 -8.98 -15.11 25.86
CA ARG A 59 -7.93 -15.39 26.86
C ARG A 59 -6.48 -15.16 26.40
N VAL A 60 -6.25 -14.69 25.17
CA VAL A 60 -4.91 -14.27 24.74
C VAL A 60 -4.58 -12.92 25.36
N GLN A 61 -3.41 -12.81 25.97
CA GLN A 61 -2.87 -11.54 26.44
C GLN A 61 -2.32 -10.75 25.26
N ALA A 62 -2.69 -9.46 25.18
CA ALA A 62 -2.20 -8.59 24.13
C ALA A 62 -0.71 -8.25 24.32
N ASP A 63 0.03 -8.29 23.21
CA ASP A 63 1.39 -7.78 23.11
C ASP A 63 1.37 -6.30 22.68
N ASN A 64 1.67 -5.45 23.65
CA ASN A 64 1.82 -4.01 23.51
C ASN A 64 3.29 -3.56 23.61
N GLU A 65 4.24 -4.45 23.34
CA GLU A 65 5.67 -4.11 23.30
C GLU A 65 6.30 -4.32 21.91
N SER A 66 5.86 -5.32 21.15
CA SER A 66 6.43 -5.60 19.82
C SER A 66 6.29 -4.47 18.80
N PRO A 67 7.14 -4.40 17.76
CA PRO A 67 7.01 -3.40 16.70
C PRO A 67 5.65 -3.44 15.99
N LEU A 68 5.15 -2.28 15.57
CA LEU A 68 3.90 -2.18 14.82
C LEU A 68 4.03 -2.91 13.46
N PRO A 69 3.13 -3.87 13.16
CA PRO A 69 3.14 -4.53 11.87
C PRO A 69 2.77 -3.57 10.75
N GLN A 70 2.99 -4.00 9.51
CA GLN A 70 2.72 -3.15 8.36
C GLN A 70 1.21 -3.00 8.11
N LEU A 71 0.83 -1.95 7.41
CA LEU A 71 -0.57 -1.72 7.03
C LEU A 71 -1.01 -2.79 6.02
N LEU A 72 -2.08 -3.52 6.34
CA LEU A 72 -2.67 -4.54 5.47
C LEU A 72 -3.80 -3.96 4.61
N ALA A 73 -4.74 -3.28 5.27
CA ALA A 73 -5.94 -2.75 4.64
C ALA A 73 -6.24 -1.36 5.16
N TYR A 74 -6.84 -0.54 4.28
CA TYR A 74 -7.15 0.85 4.58
C TYR A 74 -8.39 1.31 3.81
N GLY A 75 -9.22 2.10 4.48
CA GLY A 75 -10.37 2.76 3.89
C GLY A 75 -10.74 4.02 4.64
N VAL A 76 -11.59 4.83 4.02
CA VAL A 76 -12.13 6.05 4.59
C VAL A 76 -13.63 6.08 4.37
N VAL A 77 -14.35 6.48 5.41
CA VAL A 77 -15.76 6.83 5.37
C VAL A 77 -15.85 8.35 5.50
N GLU A 78 -16.27 9.02 4.43
CA GLU A 78 -16.54 10.45 4.39
C GLU A 78 -17.92 10.69 5.03
N THR A 79 -17.98 11.54 6.05
CA THR A 79 -19.22 11.77 6.82
C THR A 79 -19.54 13.25 7.00
N SER A 80 -20.76 13.54 7.47
CA SER A 80 -21.20 14.89 7.80
C SER A 80 -20.41 15.57 8.93
N VAL A 81 -19.65 14.81 9.73
CA VAL A 81 -18.90 15.33 10.90
C VAL A 81 -17.38 15.26 10.71
N GLY A 82 -16.92 14.78 9.55
CA GLY A 82 -15.52 14.57 9.20
C GLY A 82 -15.22 13.13 8.78
N ASP A 83 -14.06 12.92 8.20
CA ASP A 83 -13.69 11.61 7.67
C ASP A 83 -13.29 10.65 8.81
N ILE A 84 -13.72 9.40 8.67
CA ILE A 84 -13.36 8.29 9.56
C ILE A 84 -12.42 7.38 8.78
N SER A 85 -11.19 7.26 9.26
CA SER A 85 -10.22 6.31 8.72
C SER A 85 -10.33 4.96 9.41
N VAL A 86 -10.31 3.90 8.61
CA VAL A 86 -10.35 2.51 9.05
C VAL A 86 -9.08 1.83 8.54
N SER A 87 -8.33 1.20 9.44
CA SER A 87 -7.15 0.44 9.05
C SER A 87 -6.98 -0.85 9.83
N ILE A 88 -6.41 -1.84 9.17
CA ILE A 88 -5.98 -3.11 9.77
C ILE A 88 -4.51 -3.31 9.41
N ARG A 89 -3.72 -3.73 10.39
CA ARG A 89 -2.33 -4.12 10.20
C ARG A 89 -2.20 -5.62 9.97
N GLU A 90 -1.07 -6.05 9.42
CA GLU A 90 -0.73 -7.47 9.28
C GLU A 90 -0.73 -8.15 10.66
N ARG A 91 -1.03 -9.46 10.65
CA ARG A 91 -1.06 -10.25 11.87
C ARG A 91 0.33 -10.36 12.48
N LEU A 92 0.43 -10.14 13.79
CA LEU A 92 1.65 -10.37 14.56
C LEU A 92 1.37 -11.40 15.64
N GLY A 93 2.05 -12.55 15.58
CA GLY A 93 1.73 -13.66 16.49
C GLY A 93 0.23 -14.02 16.43
N ASN A 94 -0.45 -13.94 17.57
CA ASN A 94 -1.87 -14.29 17.72
C ASN A 94 -2.78 -13.08 17.90
N GLN A 95 -2.39 -11.92 17.35
CA GLN A 95 -3.18 -10.70 17.41
C GLN A 95 -3.22 -9.94 16.08
N LEU A 96 -4.27 -9.14 15.93
CA LEU A 96 -4.51 -8.23 14.83
C LEU A 96 -4.74 -6.85 15.40
N GLU A 97 -3.99 -5.87 14.95
CA GLU A 97 -4.21 -4.48 15.36
C GLU A 97 -5.04 -3.77 14.30
N TYR A 98 -6.05 -3.03 14.75
CA TYR A 98 -6.86 -2.18 13.89
C TYR A 98 -7.04 -0.78 14.50
N GLU A 99 -7.43 0.16 13.67
CA GLU A 99 -7.66 1.55 14.06
C GLU A 99 -8.89 2.08 13.32
N VAL A 100 -9.85 2.63 14.09
CA VAL A 100 -11.03 3.33 13.60
C VAL A 100 -11.06 4.69 14.27
N VAL A 101 -10.61 5.71 13.54
CA VAL A 101 -10.43 7.06 14.09
C VAL A 101 -11.00 8.11 13.15
N SER A 102 -11.64 9.12 13.72
CA SER A 102 -11.95 10.35 12.98
C SER A 102 -10.66 11.11 12.67
N MET A 103 -10.63 11.91 11.61
CA MET A 103 -9.44 12.73 11.28
C MET A 103 -9.08 13.77 12.36
N LYS A 104 -9.94 14.01 13.35
CA LYS A 104 -9.65 14.82 14.54
C LYS A 104 -8.90 14.04 15.62
N GLY A 105 -8.64 12.75 15.42
CA GLY A 105 -7.97 11.87 16.39
C GLY A 105 -8.91 11.37 17.49
N GLU A 106 -10.21 11.60 17.36
CA GLU A 106 -11.23 11.12 18.28
C GLU A 106 -11.75 9.75 17.82
N GLY A 107 -12.22 8.94 18.76
CA GLY A 107 -12.86 7.64 18.48
C GLY A 107 -14.09 7.73 17.55
N LEU A 108 -14.68 6.57 17.25
CA LEU A 108 -15.82 6.47 16.34
C LEU A 108 -17.04 7.26 16.86
N PRO A 109 -17.57 8.26 16.12
CA PRO A 109 -18.74 9.00 16.55
C PRO A 109 -19.98 8.09 16.59
N GLN A 110 -20.80 8.23 17.64
CA GLN A 110 -22.01 7.41 17.83
C GLN A 110 -23.06 7.63 16.73
N VAL A 111 -23.13 8.86 16.21
CA VAL A 111 -24.09 9.25 15.17
C VAL A 111 -23.37 10.07 14.13
N TYR A 112 -23.42 9.60 12.89
CA TYR A 112 -22.98 10.35 11.73
C TYR A 112 -23.78 9.92 10.50
N GLN A 113 -23.89 10.81 9.52
CA GLN A 113 -24.39 10.47 8.21
C GLN A 113 -23.20 10.17 7.29
N GLU A 114 -23.16 8.96 6.74
CA GLU A 114 -22.21 8.62 5.70
C GLU A 114 -22.59 9.30 4.37
N MET A 115 -21.62 9.98 3.76
CA MET A 115 -21.74 10.56 2.44
C MET A 115 -21.20 9.61 1.37
N ARG A 116 -20.06 8.97 1.67
CA ARG A 116 -19.36 8.05 0.78
C ARG A 116 -18.38 7.22 1.60
N ARG A 117 -18.10 5.99 1.15
CA ARG A 117 -16.95 5.21 1.63
C ARG A 117 -16.10 4.72 0.47
N TRP A 118 -14.78 4.65 0.66
CA TRP A 118 -13.86 4.06 -0.31
C TRP A 118 -12.71 3.31 0.37
N THR A 119 -12.24 2.22 -0.23
CA THR A 119 -11.15 1.40 0.31
C THR A 119 -10.17 1.00 -0.77
N LEU A 120 -8.88 0.97 -0.43
CA LEU A 120 -7.84 0.45 -1.32
C LEU A 120 -8.04 -1.05 -1.61
N SER A 121 -8.59 -1.80 -0.65
CA SER A 121 -8.73 -3.26 -0.76
C SER A 121 -9.64 -3.69 -1.92
N SER A 122 -10.57 -2.81 -2.34
CA SER A 122 -11.50 -3.07 -3.45
C SER A 122 -10.92 -2.75 -4.83
N TRP A 123 -9.79 -2.06 -4.90
CA TRP A 123 -9.22 -1.61 -6.17
C TRP A 123 -8.68 -2.79 -6.99
N SER A 124 -8.81 -2.69 -8.31
CA SER A 124 -8.17 -3.58 -9.28
C SER A 124 -7.51 -2.81 -10.41
N PRO A 125 -6.46 -3.38 -11.05
CA PRO A 125 -5.80 -2.77 -12.20
C PRO A 125 -6.78 -2.31 -13.28
N GLY A 126 -6.54 -1.14 -13.85
CA GLY A 126 -7.40 -0.47 -14.83
C GLY A 126 -8.53 0.37 -14.22
N GLN A 127 -8.81 0.26 -12.91
CA GLN A 127 -9.80 1.10 -12.24
C GLN A 127 -9.21 2.45 -11.82
N PRO A 128 -10.03 3.52 -11.76
CA PRO A 128 -9.59 4.80 -11.22
C PRO A 128 -9.25 4.71 -9.73
N CYS A 129 -8.55 5.72 -9.21
CA CYS A 129 -8.24 5.86 -7.79
C CYS A 129 -9.53 5.77 -6.94
N PRO A 130 -9.63 4.86 -5.95
CA PRO A 130 -10.82 4.73 -5.11
C PRO A 130 -11.15 6.00 -4.32
N SER A 131 -10.13 6.75 -3.90
CA SER A 131 -10.26 8.01 -3.14
C SER A 131 -10.82 9.14 -4.00
N CYS A 132 -10.15 9.46 -5.11
CA CYS A 132 -10.40 10.70 -5.84
C CYS A 132 -10.92 10.54 -7.28
N GLY A 133 -11.11 9.30 -7.73
CA GLY A 133 -11.62 8.97 -9.06
C GLY A 133 -10.68 9.27 -10.23
N SER A 134 -9.45 9.75 -9.99
CA SER A 134 -8.51 10.05 -11.06
C SER A 134 -7.90 8.79 -11.67
N SER A 135 -7.41 8.90 -12.90
CA SER A 135 -6.57 7.87 -13.52
C SER A 135 -5.29 7.64 -12.70
N LEU A 136 -4.77 6.42 -12.79
CA LEU A 136 -3.56 5.99 -12.12
C LEU A 136 -2.45 5.77 -13.14
N ARG A 137 -1.20 5.96 -12.73
CA ARG A 137 -0.08 5.34 -13.43
C ARG A 137 0.07 3.92 -12.91
N GLU A 138 0.02 2.95 -13.81
CA GLU A 138 0.19 1.54 -13.49
C GLU A 138 1.47 0.99 -14.12
N VAL A 139 2.26 0.26 -13.34
CA VAL A 139 3.45 -0.44 -13.80
C VAL A 139 3.26 -1.93 -13.52
N VAL A 140 3.17 -2.71 -14.60
CA VAL A 140 3.02 -4.17 -14.53
C VAL A 140 4.39 -4.79 -14.31
N MET A 141 4.51 -5.63 -13.28
CA MET A 141 5.72 -6.34 -12.90
C MET A 141 5.43 -7.84 -12.91
N MET A 142 6.37 -8.63 -13.44
CA MET A 142 6.29 -10.09 -13.46
C MET A 142 7.50 -10.67 -12.73
N THR A 143 7.29 -11.67 -11.88
CA THR A 143 8.41 -12.46 -11.34
C THR A 143 8.81 -13.57 -12.29
N GLU A 144 9.99 -14.17 -12.10
CA GLU A 144 10.38 -15.37 -12.87
C GLU A 144 9.43 -16.55 -12.63
N ALA A 145 8.74 -16.57 -11.48
CA ALA A 145 7.69 -17.56 -11.16
C ALA A 145 6.33 -17.21 -11.81
N CYS A 146 6.28 -16.23 -12.72
CA CYS A 146 5.07 -15.75 -13.38
C CYS A 146 4.02 -15.15 -12.42
N LEU A 147 4.42 -14.73 -11.22
CA LEU A 147 3.56 -13.92 -10.35
C LEU A 147 3.43 -12.53 -10.97
N ARG A 148 2.19 -12.08 -11.17
CA ARG A 148 1.88 -10.74 -11.66
C ARG A 148 1.63 -9.80 -10.50
N LEU A 149 2.30 -8.65 -10.53
CA LEU A 149 2.10 -7.54 -9.61
C LEU A 149 1.81 -6.26 -10.40
N VAL A 150 1.02 -5.34 -9.84
CA VAL A 150 0.78 -4.03 -10.45
C VAL A 150 1.05 -2.94 -9.43
N LEU A 151 2.07 -2.13 -9.68
CA LEU A 151 2.35 -0.92 -8.93
C LEU A 151 1.46 0.21 -9.45
N ALA A 152 0.60 0.75 -8.60
CA ALA A 152 -0.28 1.86 -8.91
C ALA A 152 0.18 3.14 -8.20
N LEU A 153 0.24 4.25 -8.92
CA LEU A 153 0.59 5.57 -8.39
C LEU A 153 -0.51 6.59 -8.74
N CYS A 154 -1.05 7.25 -7.71
CA CYS A 154 -2.05 8.30 -7.86
C CYS A 154 -1.43 9.68 -7.60
N VAL A 155 -1.34 10.52 -8.65
CA VAL A 155 -0.78 11.88 -8.52
C VAL A 155 -1.65 12.78 -7.64
N ARG A 156 -2.98 12.74 -7.82
CA ARG A 156 -3.93 13.60 -7.10
C ARG A 156 -3.98 13.29 -5.60
N ASP A 157 -4.14 12.02 -5.26
CA ASP A 157 -4.20 11.51 -3.89
C ASP A 157 -2.80 11.37 -3.23
N ARG A 158 -1.72 11.44 -4.03
CA ARG A 158 -0.32 11.27 -3.60
C ARG A 158 -0.07 9.97 -2.83
N ARG A 159 -0.66 8.87 -3.32
CA ARG A 159 -0.49 7.53 -2.75
C ARG A 159 0.03 6.56 -3.79
N LEU A 160 0.69 5.50 -3.33
CA LEU A 160 1.03 4.35 -4.15
C LEU A 160 0.82 3.05 -3.39
N TRP A 161 0.48 2.00 -4.11
CA TRP A 161 0.25 0.66 -3.60
C TRP A 161 0.61 -0.38 -4.66
N VAL A 162 0.81 -1.62 -4.23
CA VAL A 162 1.03 -2.75 -5.14
C VAL A 162 -0.12 -3.73 -5.01
N TYR A 163 -0.74 -4.06 -6.12
CA TYR A 163 -1.73 -5.12 -6.20
C TYR A 163 -1.04 -6.44 -6.52
N ASP A 164 -1.31 -7.45 -5.69
CA ASP A 164 -0.87 -8.83 -5.88
C ASP A 164 -2.00 -9.64 -6.52
N ASP A 165 -1.79 -10.09 -7.76
CA ASP A 165 -2.81 -10.79 -8.55
C ASP A 165 -3.13 -12.19 -7.98
N ALA A 166 -2.19 -12.82 -7.26
CA ALA A 166 -2.40 -14.14 -6.68
C ALA A 166 -3.33 -14.09 -5.45
N THR A 167 -3.20 -13.04 -4.64
CA THR A 167 -3.98 -12.90 -3.40
C THR A 167 -5.14 -11.92 -3.52
N GLY A 168 -5.11 -11.03 -4.51
CA GLY A 168 -6.05 -9.92 -4.66
C GLY A 168 -5.85 -8.80 -3.64
N ILE A 169 -4.74 -8.80 -2.88
CA ILE A 169 -4.45 -7.79 -1.86
C ILE A 169 -3.85 -6.55 -2.52
N ASN A 170 -4.28 -5.38 -2.05
CA ASN A 170 -3.63 -4.11 -2.31
C ASN A 170 -2.72 -3.76 -1.13
N HIS A 171 -1.41 -3.78 -1.35
CA HIS A 171 -0.38 -3.48 -0.36
C HIS A 171 -0.03 -1.98 -0.39
N PRO A 172 -0.46 -1.16 0.59
CA PRO A 172 -0.10 0.25 0.62
C PRO A 172 1.40 0.40 0.87
N ILE A 173 2.04 1.31 0.13
CA ILE A 173 3.49 1.54 0.23
C ILE A 173 3.73 2.96 0.77
N PRO A 174 4.53 3.14 1.84
CA PRO A 174 4.92 4.46 2.30
C PRO A 174 5.70 5.19 1.21
N VAL A 175 5.16 6.33 0.76
CA VAL A 175 5.72 7.12 -0.35
C VAL A 175 7.16 7.54 -0.09
N THR A 176 7.47 7.97 1.13
CA THR A 176 8.82 8.39 1.52
C THR A 176 9.84 7.27 1.35
N ASN A 177 9.51 6.07 1.82
CA ASN A 177 10.40 4.91 1.71
C ASN A 177 10.60 4.51 0.25
N PHE A 178 9.53 4.44 -0.54
CA PHE A 178 9.64 4.13 -1.97
C PHE A 178 10.47 5.18 -2.72
N TYR A 179 10.22 6.46 -2.47
CA TYR A 179 10.93 7.56 -3.12
C TYR A 179 12.42 7.56 -2.79
N ASN A 180 12.79 7.27 -1.54
CA ASN A 180 14.19 7.14 -1.15
C ASN A 180 14.92 6.08 -1.99
N GLU A 181 14.32 4.90 -2.18
CA GLU A 181 14.90 3.85 -3.03
C GLU A 181 15.00 4.27 -4.50
N LEU A 182 13.99 4.99 -5.01
CA LEU A 182 14.01 5.54 -6.36
C LEU A 182 15.17 6.54 -6.54
N MET A 183 15.38 7.45 -5.59
CA MET A 183 16.46 8.44 -5.66
C MET A 183 17.84 7.78 -5.59
N LEU A 184 18.01 6.77 -4.74
CA LEU A 184 19.23 5.97 -4.67
C LEU A 184 19.52 5.27 -6.01
N HIS A 185 18.51 4.65 -6.62
CA HIS A 185 18.62 4.02 -7.94
C HIS A 185 18.99 5.03 -9.04
N LYS A 186 18.40 6.23 -9.01
CA LYS A 186 18.71 7.33 -9.94
C LYS A 186 20.04 8.03 -9.62
N LYS A 187 20.77 7.59 -8.59
CA LYS A 187 22.03 8.19 -8.09
C LYS A 187 21.88 9.67 -7.73
N VAL A 188 20.69 10.11 -7.35
CA VAL A 188 20.41 11.48 -6.91
C VAL A 188 20.75 11.57 -5.42
N ARG A 189 21.76 12.38 -5.08
CA ARG A 189 22.25 12.53 -3.70
C ARG A 189 22.01 13.90 -3.09
N GLU A 190 21.57 14.87 -3.89
CA GLU A 190 21.29 16.21 -3.40
C GLU A 190 20.12 16.18 -2.42
N PRO A 191 20.29 16.59 -1.14
CA PRO A 191 19.26 16.42 -0.12
C PRO A 191 17.95 17.15 -0.43
N ALA A 192 18.03 18.35 -1.04
CA ALA A 192 16.86 19.13 -1.44
C ALA A 192 15.96 18.39 -2.44
N VAL A 193 16.52 17.45 -3.20
CA VAL A 193 15.79 16.59 -4.13
C VAL A 193 15.46 15.25 -3.50
N ALA A 194 16.44 14.62 -2.86
CA ALA A 194 16.34 13.24 -2.38
C ALA A 194 15.36 13.07 -1.21
N LEU A 195 15.13 14.12 -0.41
CA LEU A 195 14.22 14.08 0.74
C LEU A 195 12.82 14.64 0.44
N ASP A 196 12.62 15.31 -0.70
CA ASP A 196 11.32 15.84 -1.09
C ASP A 196 10.48 14.80 -1.84
N TRP A 197 9.84 13.90 -1.09
CA TRP A 197 9.00 12.84 -1.64
C TRP A 197 7.87 13.34 -2.54
N LYS A 198 7.43 14.61 -2.39
CA LYS A 198 6.36 15.18 -3.24
C LYS A 198 6.79 15.24 -4.71
N ARG A 199 8.10 15.33 -4.95
CA ARG A 199 8.69 15.29 -6.30
C ARG A 199 8.41 14.00 -7.04
N LEU A 200 8.19 12.88 -6.35
CA LEU A 200 7.76 11.63 -7.00
C LEU A 200 6.59 11.87 -7.94
N PHE A 201 5.59 12.63 -7.49
CA PHE A 201 4.35 12.85 -8.23
C PHE A 201 4.45 14.00 -9.23
N LEU A 202 5.31 14.99 -8.98
CA LEU A 202 5.59 16.08 -9.92
C LEU A 202 6.37 15.57 -11.13
N ASP A 203 7.41 14.79 -10.85
CA ASP A 203 8.35 14.26 -11.84
C ASP A 203 7.93 12.87 -12.34
N LEU A 204 6.73 12.40 -11.98
CA LEU A 204 6.27 11.04 -12.27
C LEU A 204 6.45 10.67 -13.75
N PRO A 205 6.05 11.49 -14.75
CA PRO A 205 6.22 11.17 -16.16
C PRO A 205 7.68 10.95 -16.61
N SER A 206 8.67 11.45 -15.85
CA SER A 206 10.09 11.33 -16.19
C SER A 206 10.71 9.99 -15.78
N PHE A 207 10.06 9.24 -14.88
CA PHE A 207 10.53 7.92 -14.46
C PHE A 207 10.06 6.86 -15.44
N SER A 208 10.96 5.97 -15.86
CA SER A 208 10.58 4.79 -16.65
C SER A 208 9.90 3.74 -15.77
N ASP A 209 9.16 2.82 -16.39
CA ASP A 209 8.59 1.67 -15.68
C ASP A 209 9.71 0.81 -15.06
N GLY A 210 10.86 0.70 -15.73
CA GLY A 210 12.04 0.04 -15.19
C GLY A 210 12.62 0.72 -13.94
N ASP A 211 12.60 2.06 -13.88
CA ASP A 211 13.02 2.79 -12.68
C ASP A 211 12.09 2.54 -11.50
N LEU A 212 10.78 2.59 -11.74
CA LEU A 212 9.76 2.34 -10.71
C LEU A 212 9.78 0.88 -10.23
N THR A 213 10.01 -0.07 -11.14
CA THR A 213 10.13 -1.50 -10.83
C THR A 213 11.34 -1.78 -9.93
N ARG A 214 12.51 -1.23 -10.27
CA ARG A 214 13.73 -1.40 -9.46
C ARG A 214 13.63 -0.75 -8.08
N ALA A 215 12.96 0.41 -8.00
CA ALA A 215 12.67 1.05 -6.72
C ALA A 215 11.76 0.17 -5.85
N PHE A 216 10.71 -0.41 -6.43
CA PHE A 216 9.84 -1.34 -5.72
C PHE A 216 10.59 -2.61 -5.27
N GLU A 217 11.36 -3.23 -6.15
CA GLU A 217 12.13 -4.44 -5.83
C GLU A 217 13.08 -4.20 -4.64
N THR A 218 13.80 -3.08 -4.66
CA THR A 218 14.74 -2.70 -3.59
C THR A 218 13.99 -2.44 -2.28
N TYR A 219 12.90 -1.67 -2.33
CA TYR A 219 12.03 -1.42 -1.18
C TYR A 219 11.52 -2.75 -0.58
N ASN A 220 11.00 -3.64 -1.43
CA ASN A 220 10.40 -4.89 -1.01
C ASN A 220 11.43 -5.85 -0.44
N ARG A 221 12.67 -5.87 -0.94
CA ARG A 221 13.76 -6.65 -0.36
C ARG A 221 14.14 -6.20 1.05
N LEU A 222 14.07 -4.89 1.34
CA LEU A 222 14.44 -4.32 2.64
C LEU A 222 13.31 -4.41 3.67
N ARG A 223 12.05 -4.34 3.23
CA ARG A 223 10.89 -4.26 4.11
C ARG A 223 9.99 -5.50 4.06
N THR A 224 10.19 -6.39 3.09
CA THR A 224 9.41 -7.62 2.86
C THR A 224 7.91 -7.37 2.93
N LYS A 225 7.38 -6.56 2.00
CA LYS A 225 5.95 -6.24 1.94
C LYS A 225 5.15 -7.36 1.27
N ILE A 226 5.72 -7.93 0.23
CA ILE A 226 5.19 -9.05 -0.55
C ILE A 226 6.27 -10.13 -0.55
N VAL A 227 5.88 -11.37 -0.22
CA VAL A 227 6.79 -12.50 -0.28
C VAL A 227 7.01 -12.85 -1.75
N LEU A 228 8.24 -12.68 -2.23
CA LEU A 228 8.62 -13.00 -3.59
C LEU A 228 9.52 -14.24 -3.56
N ASP A 229 9.04 -15.36 -4.10
CA ASP A 229 9.84 -16.59 -4.21
C ASP A 229 10.94 -16.48 -5.28
N ARG A 230 10.77 -15.54 -6.22
CA ARG A 230 11.70 -15.27 -7.32
C ARG A 230 11.82 -13.76 -7.58
N PRO A 231 12.96 -13.29 -8.13
CA PRO A 231 13.14 -11.89 -8.50
C PRO A 231 12.11 -11.37 -9.49
N ILE A 232 11.96 -10.05 -9.54
CA ILE A 232 11.13 -9.38 -10.54
C ILE A 232 11.94 -9.26 -11.83
N VAL A 233 11.33 -9.67 -12.95
CA VAL A 233 11.91 -9.50 -14.28
C VAL A 233 11.73 -8.05 -14.70
N VAL A 234 12.82 -7.30 -14.66
CA VAL A 234 12.84 -5.94 -15.19
C VAL A 234 12.97 -6.03 -16.70
N SER A 235 11.92 -5.68 -17.45
CA SER A 235 12.07 -5.48 -18.88
C SER A 235 13.02 -4.31 -19.10
N GLU A 236 14.25 -4.58 -19.53
CA GLU A 236 15.11 -3.50 -20.02
C GLU A 236 14.36 -2.81 -21.16
N GLU A 237 14.27 -1.47 -21.09
CA GLU A 237 13.75 -0.67 -22.19
C GLU A 237 14.42 -1.14 -23.47
N ARG A 238 13.65 -1.80 -24.35
CA ARG A 238 14.11 -2.12 -25.69
C ARG A 238 14.40 -0.79 -26.35
N LYS A 239 15.66 -0.35 -26.33
CA LYS A 239 16.11 0.79 -27.14
C LYS A 239 15.59 0.54 -28.55
N PRO A 240 14.84 1.48 -29.15
CA PRO A 240 14.22 1.24 -30.44
C PRO A 240 15.29 0.77 -31.43
N PHE A 241 15.04 -0.39 -32.04
CA PHE A 241 15.97 -1.13 -32.89
C PHE A 241 16.58 -0.27 -34.02
N TRP A 242 15.91 0.84 -34.36
CA TRP A 242 16.36 1.82 -35.34
C TRP A 242 17.62 2.61 -34.95
N VAL A 243 17.86 2.86 -33.65
CA VAL A 243 19.04 3.63 -33.20
C VAL A 243 20.34 2.83 -33.42
N LYS A 244 20.29 1.49 -33.37
CA LYS A 244 21.44 0.64 -33.72
C LYS A 244 21.71 0.56 -35.23
N ARG A 245 20.71 0.81 -36.08
CA ARG A 245 20.86 0.73 -37.54
C ARG A 245 21.47 2.00 -38.13
N PHE A 246 21.22 3.16 -37.53
CA PHE A 246 21.84 4.44 -37.94
C PHE A 246 23.32 4.55 -37.53
N LEU A 247 23.70 4.03 -36.36
CA LEU A 247 25.10 4.06 -35.90
C LEU A 247 26.06 3.14 -36.71
N LYS A 248 25.54 2.12 -37.42
CA LYS A 248 26.35 1.31 -38.35
C LYS A 248 26.54 1.95 -39.73
N PHE A 249 25.72 2.93 -40.11
CA PHE A 249 25.83 3.59 -41.42
C PHE A 249 26.84 4.74 -41.44
N PHE A 250 27.22 5.29 -40.28
CA PHE A 250 28.17 6.40 -40.19
C PHE A 250 29.60 5.98 -39.84
N SER A 251 29.89 4.69 -39.68
CA SER A 251 31.24 4.20 -39.31
C SER A 251 32.03 3.57 -40.47
N SER A 252 31.56 3.63 -41.72
CA SER A 252 32.23 2.97 -42.87
C SER A 252 32.85 3.91 -43.90
N THR A 253 33.07 5.19 -43.58
CA THR A 253 33.66 6.13 -44.55
C THR A 253 34.85 6.90 -43.96
N GLN A 254 36.01 6.25 -43.89
CA GLN A 254 37.33 6.88 -43.93
C GLN A 254 38.22 6.02 -44.84
N ILE A 255 38.23 6.34 -46.14
CA ILE A 255 39.28 7.07 -46.87
C ILE A 255 40.61 6.29 -46.87
N ARG A 256 40.81 5.51 -47.94
CA ARG A 256 42.15 5.21 -48.47
C ARG A 256 42.50 6.32 -49.45
N THR A 257 43.56 7.07 -49.17
CA THR A 257 44.28 7.84 -50.17
C THR A 257 45.74 7.42 -50.16
N LEU A 258 46.22 7.24 -51.39
CA LEU A 258 47.58 6.93 -51.82
C LEU A 258 48.62 7.91 -51.30
#